data_AF-W2T020-F1
#
_entry.id   AF-W2T020-F1
#
_cell.length_a   1.000
_cell.length_b   1.000
_cell.length_c   1.000
_cell.angle_alpha   90.00
_cell.angle_beta   90.00
_cell.angle_gamma   90.00
#
_symmetry.space_group_name_H-M   'P 1'
#
loop_
_entity.id
_entity.type
_entity.pdbx_description
1 polymer ?
#
loop_
_entity_poly.entity_id
_entity_poly.type
_entity_poly.pdbx_seq_one_letter_code
_entity_poly.pdbx_strand_id
1 'polypeptide(L)'
;MTDRVRRRRSRELRIPRQDGGLSPASRLRIAADVHRHSTSDDDSGCVLEEYAWVPSGIKPNMVHMYFASLPEEKIPYVNSAGEKWRLRQLRYQLPPQDSDPRYCSRLTPEEEDELRYFVRLYHLPD
;
A
#
# COMPACT_ATOMS: atom_id res chain seq x y z
N MET A 1 43.88 -21.81 -43.97
CA MET A 1 44.39 -21.22 -42.71
C MET A 1 43.87 -19.79 -42.61
N THR A 2 43.57 -19.33 -41.38
CA THR A 2 43.06 -17.99 -40.97
C THR A 2 41.54 -17.79 -41.09
N ASP A 3 40.80 -17.17 -40.16
CA ASP A 3 40.96 -17.03 -38.71
C ASP A 3 39.56 -16.70 -38.13
N ARG A 4 39.20 -17.24 -36.96
CA ARG A 4 37.89 -17.02 -36.31
C ARG A 4 37.93 -15.74 -35.48
N VAL A 5 37.35 -14.65 -35.98
CA VAL A 5 37.16 -13.43 -35.17
C VAL A 5 35.99 -13.62 -34.21
N ARG A 6 36.33 -14.04 -32.99
CA ARG A 6 35.44 -14.14 -31.82
C ARG A 6 35.09 -12.72 -31.36
N ARG A 7 33.86 -12.24 -31.62
CA ARG A 7 33.33 -10.99 -31.03
C ARG A 7 33.37 -11.10 -29.50
N ARG A 8 34.33 -10.42 -28.86
CA ARG A 8 34.38 -10.25 -27.41
C ARG A 8 33.26 -9.30 -27.00
N ARG A 9 32.26 -9.80 -26.26
CA ARG A 9 31.38 -8.96 -25.43
C ARG A 9 32.24 -8.30 -24.35
N SER A 10 32.29 -6.98 -24.32
CA SER A 10 32.89 -6.23 -23.22
C SER A 10 32.17 -6.59 -21.91
N ARG A 11 32.87 -7.30 -21.02
CA ARG A 11 32.56 -7.33 -19.60
C ARG A 11 33.19 -6.09 -18.99
N GLU A 12 32.41 -5.05 -18.75
CA GLU A 12 32.86 -3.98 -17.87
C GLU A 12 32.91 -4.51 -16.43
N LEU A 13 34.10 -4.34 -15.85
CA LEU A 13 34.47 -4.79 -14.52
C LEU A 13 33.97 -3.77 -13.49
N ARG A 14 33.56 -4.33 -12.34
CA ARG A 14 33.14 -3.67 -11.11
C ARG A 14 34.11 -2.55 -10.68
N ILE A 15 33.57 -1.43 -10.22
CA ILE A 15 34.21 -0.55 -9.23
C ILE A 15 33.27 -0.49 -8.01
N PRO A 16 33.66 -0.98 -6.82
CA PRO A 16 32.96 -0.70 -5.58
C PRO A 16 33.50 0.62 -5.02
N ARG A 17 32.63 1.62 -4.84
CA ARG A 17 32.93 2.75 -3.96
C ARG A 17 31.87 2.79 -2.87
N GLN A 18 32.26 2.30 -1.70
CA GLN A 18 31.68 2.74 -0.44
C GLN A 18 31.96 4.24 -0.33
N ASP A 19 30.93 5.06 -0.46
CA ASP A 19 30.88 6.36 0.17
C ASP A 19 29.74 6.31 1.19
N GLY A 20 30.06 6.63 2.44
CA GLY A 20 29.20 6.50 3.62
C GLY A 20 28.01 7.46 3.65
N GLY A 21 27.27 7.56 2.56
CA GLY A 21 26.01 8.27 2.50
C GLY A 21 24.88 7.39 3.02
N LEU A 22 24.21 7.84 4.08
CA LEU A 22 22.97 7.27 4.53
C LEU A 22 21.96 7.21 3.35
N SER A 23 21.29 6.07 3.20
CA SER A 23 20.16 5.90 2.26
C SER A 23 19.15 7.04 2.42
N PRO A 24 18.43 7.45 1.36
CA PRO A 24 17.34 8.41 1.46
C PRO A 24 16.37 8.10 2.62
N ALA A 25 16.07 6.80 2.84
CA ALA A 25 15.25 6.35 3.97
C ALA A 25 15.93 6.56 5.34
N SER A 26 17.24 6.33 5.43
CA SER A 26 18.01 6.58 6.65
C SER A 26 18.16 8.07 6.93
N ARG A 27 18.25 8.91 5.90
CA ARG A 27 18.26 10.38 6.03
C ARG A 27 16.92 10.90 6.54
N LEU A 28 15.80 10.37 6.03
CA LEU A 28 14.47 10.70 6.53
C LEU A 28 14.31 10.31 8.01
N ARG A 29 14.76 9.12 8.41
CA ARG A 29 14.68 8.67 9.83
C ARG A 29 15.47 9.57 10.77
N ILE A 30 16.70 9.95 10.39
CA ILE A 30 17.51 10.85 11.23
C ILE A 30 16.92 12.26 11.27
N ALA A 31 16.44 12.79 10.13
CA ALA A 31 15.77 14.09 10.10
C ALA A 31 14.48 14.10 10.96
N ALA A 32 13.78 12.97 11.03
CA ALA A 32 12.63 12.77 11.91
C ALA A 32 13.04 12.67 13.39
N ASP A 33 14.16 12.00 13.72
CA ASP A 33 14.65 11.91 15.11
C ASP A 33 15.20 13.24 15.65
N VAL A 34 15.84 14.06 14.81
CA VAL A 34 16.37 15.38 15.22
C VAL A 34 15.25 16.38 15.56
N HIS A 35 14.05 16.22 15.00
CA HIS A 35 12.88 17.03 15.36
C HIS A 35 12.15 16.54 16.63
N ARG A 36 12.49 15.38 17.21
CA ARG A 36 11.77 14.83 18.39
C ARG A 36 12.21 15.39 19.75
N HIS A 37 13.25 16.23 19.80
CA HIS A 37 13.80 16.72 21.07
C HIS A 37 13.55 18.20 21.39
N SER A 38 12.76 18.93 20.62
CA SER A 38 12.29 20.27 21.02
C SER A 38 11.01 20.64 20.30
N THR A 39 10.07 21.17 21.09
CA THR A 39 8.87 21.95 20.75
C THR A 39 7.53 21.21 20.62
N SER A 40 6.70 21.49 21.64
CA SER A 40 5.23 21.46 21.77
C SER A 40 4.47 20.14 21.58
N ASP A 41 3.95 19.69 22.72
CA ASP A 41 2.85 18.75 22.93
C ASP A 41 1.47 19.31 22.45
N ASP A 42 1.44 20.00 21.31
CA ASP A 42 0.20 20.53 20.71
C ASP A 42 0.19 20.34 19.18
N ASP A 43 0.42 19.10 18.73
CA ASP A 43 -0.12 18.67 17.45
C ASP A 43 -1.48 18.02 17.70
N SER A 44 -2.46 18.86 17.98
CA SER A 44 -3.87 18.50 17.96
C SER A 44 -4.39 18.30 16.52
N GLY A 45 -3.50 18.18 15.52
CA GLY A 45 -3.86 17.70 14.20
C GLY A 45 -4.23 16.23 14.28
N CYS A 46 -5.49 15.91 13.95
CA CYS A 46 -5.91 14.54 13.72
C CYS A 46 -5.01 13.92 12.64
N VAL A 47 -3.96 13.20 13.05
CA VAL A 47 -3.06 12.44 12.16
C VAL A 47 -3.83 11.49 11.21
N LEU A 48 -5.09 11.22 11.52
CA LEU A 48 -6.01 10.41 10.73
C LEU A 48 -6.63 11.15 9.54
N GLU A 49 -6.69 12.49 9.53
CA GLU A 49 -7.39 13.27 8.48
C GLU A 49 -6.65 13.31 7.14
N GLU A 50 -5.40 12.84 7.07
CA GLU A 50 -4.65 12.82 5.81
C GLU A 50 -4.94 11.59 4.94
N TYR A 51 -5.44 10.48 5.51
CA TYR A 51 -5.69 9.25 4.79
C TYR A 51 -7.17 9.05 4.48
N ALA A 52 -7.48 8.70 3.23
CA ALA A 52 -8.83 8.31 2.82
C ALA A 52 -9.28 6.95 3.42
N TRP A 53 -8.33 6.16 3.92
CA TRP A 53 -8.60 4.87 4.55
C TRP A 53 -7.43 4.44 5.42
N VAL A 54 -7.72 3.81 6.56
CA VAL A 54 -6.74 3.15 7.43
C VAL A 54 -7.08 1.67 7.59
N PRO A 55 -6.08 0.76 7.68
CA PRO A 55 -6.32 -0.65 7.94
C PRO A 55 -7.06 -0.87 9.26
N SER A 56 -8.02 -1.80 9.30
CA SER A 56 -8.61 -2.25 10.55
C SER A 56 -7.61 -3.07 11.36
N GLY A 57 -7.68 -3.01 12.69
CA GLY A 57 -6.83 -3.79 13.60
C GLY A 57 -5.41 -3.25 13.81
N ILE A 58 -5.04 -2.14 13.17
CA ILE A 58 -3.80 -1.42 13.48
C ILE A 58 -4.03 -0.37 14.58
N LYS A 59 -3.09 -0.22 15.51
CA LYS A 59 -3.16 0.85 16.51
C LYS A 59 -2.96 2.21 15.84
N PRO A 60 -3.65 3.28 16.26
CA PRO A 60 -3.53 4.61 15.64
C PRO A 60 -2.09 5.11 15.51
N ASN A 61 -1.28 4.91 16.55
CA ASN A 61 0.13 5.31 16.57
C ASN A 61 1.04 4.49 15.61
N MET A 62 0.54 3.41 15.01
CA MET A 62 1.26 2.58 14.05
C MET A 62 0.86 2.86 12.59
N VAL A 63 -0.17 3.67 12.34
CA VAL A 63 -0.72 3.92 10.99
C VAL A 63 0.35 4.48 10.04
N HIS A 64 1.08 5.53 10.46
CA HIS A 64 2.15 6.08 9.63
C HIS A 64 3.26 5.09 9.33
N MET A 65 3.65 4.27 10.32
CA MET A 65 4.70 3.26 10.14
C MET A 65 4.28 2.19 9.13
N TYR A 66 3.01 1.83 9.12
CA TYR A 66 2.46 0.93 8.10
C TYR A 66 2.54 1.56 6.71
N PHE A 67 2.07 2.80 6.53
CA PHE A 67 2.10 3.43 5.22
C PHE A 67 3.50 3.78 4.72
N ALA A 68 4.44 4.10 5.63
CA ALA A 68 5.85 4.30 5.30
C ALA A 68 6.53 3.04 4.74
N SER A 69 5.92 1.86 4.89
CA SER A 69 6.40 0.61 4.27
C SER A 69 5.90 0.39 2.85
N LEU A 70 4.96 1.23 2.37
CA LEU A 70 4.42 1.16 1.01
C LEU A 70 5.16 2.13 0.07
N PRO A 71 5.14 1.87 -1.25
CA PRO A 71 5.47 2.89 -2.24
C PRO A 71 4.56 4.12 -2.09
N GLU A 72 5.13 5.32 -2.24
CA GLU A 72 4.46 6.62 -2.09
C GLU A 72 3.16 6.69 -2.90
N GLU A 73 3.20 6.23 -4.16
CA GLU A 73 2.06 6.26 -5.07
C GLU A 73 0.91 5.31 -4.70
N LYS A 74 1.10 4.49 -3.66
CA LYS A 74 0.10 3.56 -3.12
C LYS A 74 -0.41 3.97 -1.74
N ILE A 75 0.12 5.04 -1.15
CA ILE A 75 -0.35 5.56 0.13
C ILE A 75 -1.69 6.30 -0.11
N PRO A 76 -2.78 5.94 0.59
CA PRO A 76 -4.12 6.41 0.26
C PRO A 76 -4.41 7.79 0.86
N TYR A 77 -3.61 8.81 0.53
CA TYR A 77 -3.91 10.18 0.93
C TYR A 77 -5.22 10.64 0.28
N VAL A 78 -6.00 11.48 0.98
CA VAL A 78 -7.26 12.03 0.47
C VAL A 78 -7.03 12.73 -0.87
N ASN A 79 -7.86 12.42 -1.88
CA ASN A 79 -7.80 12.91 -3.26
C ASN A 79 -6.51 12.56 -4.06
N SER A 80 -5.71 11.61 -3.58
CA SER A 80 -4.42 11.28 -4.20
C SER A 80 -4.47 10.15 -5.25
N ALA A 81 -3.34 9.90 -5.91
CA ALA A 81 -3.16 8.74 -6.78
C ALA A 81 -3.25 7.41 -6.00
N GLY A 82 -2.80 7.38 -4.75
CA GLY A 82 -2.83 6.19 -3.90
C GLY A 82 -4.24 5.86 -3.41
N GLU A 83 -5.10 6.86 -3.18
CA GLU A 83 -6.53 6.62 -2.93
C GLU A 83 -7.18 5.96 -4.15
N LYS A 84 -6.96 6.52 -5.35
CA LYS A 84 -7.45 5.91 -6.60
C LYS A 84 -6.90 4.50 -6.79
N TRP A 85 -5.65 4.25 -6.40
CA TRP A 85 -5.05 2.91 -6.43
C TRP A 85 -5.77 1.97 -5.45
N ARG A 86 -6.00 2.39 -4.21
CA ARG A 86 -6.72 1.63 -3.18
C ARG A 86 -8.14 1.28 -3.63
N LEU A 87 -8.87 2.20 -4.27
CA LEU A 87 -10.19 1.94 -4.83
C LEU A 87 -10.16 0.89 -5.96
N ARG A 88 -9.13 0.94 -6.84
CA ARG A 88 -8.93 -0.11 -7.85
C ARG A 88 -8.65 -1.47 -7.21
N GLN A 89 -7.82 -1.51 -6.16
CA GLN A 89 -7.56 -2.76 -5.43
C GLN A 89 -8.82 -3.30 -4.75
N LEU A 90 -9.65 -2.42 -4.17
CA LEU A 90 -10.91 -2.85 -3.53
C LEU A 90 -11.84 -3.52 -4.53
N ARG A 91 -12.03 -2.93 -5.71
CA ARG A 91 -12.85 -3.51 -6.79
C ARG A 91 -12.31 -4.84 -7.31
N TYR A 92 -10.98 -4.99 -7.33
CA TYR A 92 -10.35 -6.25 -7.73
C TYR A 92 -10.55 -7.34 -6.68
N GLN A 93 -10.50 -6.98 -5.40
CA GLN A 93 -10.65 -7.92 -4.28
C GLN A 93 -12.10 -8.27 -3.96
N LEU A 94 -13.05 -7.40 -4.30
CA LEU A 94 -14.48 -7.59 -4.06
C LEU A 94 -15.22 -7.78 -5.39
N PRO A 95 -15.10 -8.97 -6.03
CA PRO A 95 -15.85 -9.27 -7.23
C PRO A 95 -17.37 -9.26 -6.96
N PRO A 96 -18.20 -8.93 -7.96
CA PRO A 96 -19.64 -8.79 -7.75
C PRO A 96 -20.33 -10.08 -7.28
N GLN A 97 -19.74 -11.25 -7.56
CA GLN A 97 -20.21 -12.56 -7.09
C GLN A 97 -20.24 -12.68 -5.57
N ASP A 98 -19.38 -11.95 -4.85
CA ASP A 98 -19.28 -12.01 -3.40
C ASP A 98 -20.43 -11.27 -2.70
N SER A 99 -21.22 -10.49 -3.45
CA SER A 99 -22.24 -9.61 -2.87
C SER A 99 -23.60 -9.63 -3.56
N ASP A 100 -23.69 -10.13 -4.78
CA ASP A 100 -24.94 -10.12 -5.54
C ASP A 100 -25.15 -11.45 -6.28
N PRO A 101 -26.17 -12.25 -5.86
CA PRO A 101 -26.48 -13.54 -6.46
C PRO A 101 -26.69 -13.50 -7.97
N ARG A 102 -27.09 -12.35 -8.53
CA ARG A 102 -27.33 -12.19 -9.98
C ARG A 102 -26.08 -12.45 -10.83
N TYR A 103 -24.89 -12.33 -10.25
CA TYR A 103 -23.63 -12.60 -10.93
C TYR A 103 -23.14 -14.05 -10.74
N CYS A 104 -23.90 -14.87 -10.02
CA CYS A 104 -23.59 -16.27 -9.74
C CYS A 104 -24.52 -17.18 -10.53
N SER A 105 -24.00 -17.94 -11.49
CA SER A 105 -24.82 -18.74 -12.41
C SER A 105 -25.24 -20.11 -11.88
N ARG A 106 -24.83 -20.48 -10.67
CA ARG A 106 -24.94 -21.86 -10.16
C ARG A 106 -25.35 -21.96 -8.68
N LEU A 107 -25.91 -20.89 -8.09
CA LEU A 107 -26.41 -20.96 -6.72
C LEU A 107 -27.77 -21.64 -6.68
N THR A 108 -28.04 -22.40 -5.62
CA THR A 108 -29.41 -22.84 -5.30
C THR A 108 -30.19 -21.68 -4.66
N PRO A 109 -31.54 -21.75 -4.62
CA PRO A 109 -32.34 -20.74 -3.94
C PRO A 109 -31.94 -20.51 -2.48
N GLU A 110 -31.57 -21.58 -1.77
CA GLU A 110 -31.09 -21.52 -0.39
C GLU A 110 -29.75 -20.78 -0.28
N GLU A 111 -28.80 -21.07 -1.17
CA GLU A 111 -27.50 -20.39 -1.21
C GLU A 111 -27.64 -18.92 -1.61
N GLU A 112 -28.58 -18.58 -2.50
CA GLU A 112 -28.90 -17.17 -2.81
C GLU A 112 -29.39 -16.42 -1.57
N ASP A 113 -30.27 -17.04 -0.79
CA ASP A 113 -30.81 -16.44 0.43
C ASP A 113 -29.74 -16.28 1.51
N GLU A 114 -28.86 -17.28 1.68
CA GLU A 114 -27.69 -17.19 2.56
C GLU A 114 -26.75 -16.06 2.14
N LEU A 115 -26.46 -15.92 0.83
CA LEU A 115 -25.62 -14.84 0.32
C LEU A 115 -26.26 -13.46 0.57
N ARG A 116 -27.56 -13.30 0.29
CA ARG A 116 -28.30 -12.05 0.58
C ARG A 116 -28.34 -11.73 2.08
N TYR A 117 -28.39 -12.75 2.92
CA TYR A 117 -28.34 -12.59 4.37
C TYR A 117 -26.95 -12.16 4.84
N PHE A 118 -25.90 -12.85 4.39
CA PHE A 118 -24.51 -12.50 4.67
C PHE A 118 -24.21 -11.05 4.30
N VAL A 119 -24.53 -10.64 3.07
CA VAL A 119 -24.29 -9.26 2.60
C VAL A 119 -25.01 -8.24 3.48
N ARG A 120 -26.26 -8.50 3.87
CA ARG A 120 -27.01 -7.61 4.78
C ARG A 120 -26.38 -7.50 6.17
N LEU A 121 -25.85 -8.60 6.71
CA LEU A 121 -25.20 -8.59 8.03
C LEU A 121 -23.88 -7.82 8.03
N TYR A 122 -23.08 -7.95 6.97
CA TYR A 122 -21.73 -7.39 6.91
C TYR A 122 -21.63 -6.05 6.16
N HIS A 123 -22.72 -5.59 5.53
CA HIS A 123 -22.81 -4.27 4.87
C HIS A 123 -23.84 -3.35 5.56
N LEU A 124 -24.16 -3.57 6.84
CA LEU A 124 -24.90 -2.58 7.63
C LEU A 124 -24.12 -1.24 7.57
N PRO A 125 -24.79 -0.11 7.25
CA PRO A 125 -24.14 1.19 7.33
C PRO A 125 -23.75 1.48 8.79
N ASP A 126 -22.52 1.95 9.01
CA ASP A 126 -22.12 2.63 10.24
C ASP A 126 -22.98 3.89 10.48
#